data_AF-A0A368QS37-F1
#
_entry.id   AF-A0A368QS37-F1
#
_cell.length_a   1.000
_cell.length_b   1.000
_cell.length_c   1.000
_cell.angle_alpha   90.00
_cell.angle_beta   90.00
_cell.angle_gamma   90.00
#
_symmetry.space_group_name_H-M   'P 1'
#
loop_
_entity.id
_entity.type
_entity.pdbx_description
1 polymer ?
#
loop_
_entity_poly.entity_id
_entity_poly.type
_entity_poly.pdbx_seq_one_letter_code
_entity_poly.pdbx_strand_id
1 'polypeptide(L)'
;MGVAIAKEFPGVVHKICRWHVVNKHMPHLTNLFGMYAKKNFKDKFYSVLNHPLTPVEFEAAWQELLDEFDLQKDGTLDSLYCQRQLYVPAYFKDQYCGRMASTQRSESSNFVMKKCFVNKHTALHRFAKKMLDFMHSRKMKESEESYHGTSKRLTRSKWPFEIQVSRIYTRNVFKDFEKKMIDCTAYDIEDNPIEGETCYLVTHTNRSSKLSRGQHQFKVRANKENGEFHCECKEWQHTGT
;
A
#
# COMPACT_ATOMS: atom_id res chain seq x y z
N MET A 1 -15.76 -13.51 -11.13
CA MET A 1 -15.01 -13.70 -9.85
C MET A 1 -15.61 -12.87 -8.72
N GLY A 2 -15.75 -11.54 -8.86
CA GLY A 2 -16.30 -10.69 -7.79
C GLY A 2 -17.67 -11.10 -7.25
N VAL A 3 -18.60 -11.49 -8.12
CA VAL A 3 -19.96 -11.94 -7.73
C VAL A 3 -19.92 -13.19 -6.84
N ALA A 4 -19.06 -14.15 -7.14
CA ALA A 4 -18.91 -15.35 -6.33
C ALA A 4 -18.29 -15.02 -4.96
N ILE A 5 -17.29 -14.13 -4.91
CA ILE A 5 -16.67 -13.73 -3.64
C ILE A 5 -17.67 -13.02 -2.75
N ALA A 6 -18.46 -12.10 -3.30
CA ALA A 6 -19.50 -11.40 -2.53
C ALA A 6 -20.57 -12.36 -1.97
N LYS A 7 -20.86 -13.44 -2.71
CA LYS A 7 -21.81 -14.47 -2.28
C LYS A 7 -21.25 -15.38 -1.19
N GLU A 8 -20.03 -15.89 -1.38
CA GLU A 8 -19.43 -16.88 -0.49
C GLU A 8 -18.75 -16.25 0.75
N PHE A 9 -18.34 -14.98 0.66
CA PHE A 9 -17.63 -14.26 1.72
C PHE A 9 -18.26 -12.89 1.99
N PRO A 10 -19.45 -12.85 2.64
CA PRO A 10 -20.10 -11.59 3.00
C PRO A 10 -19.22 -10.80 3.97
N GLY A 11 -19.01 -9.51 3.70
CA GLY A 11 -18.14 -8.63 4.49
C GLY A 11 -16.68 -8.57 4.04
N VAL A 12 -16.27 -9.38 3.05
CA VAL A 12 -14.93 -9.26 2.46
C VAL A 12 -14.93 -8.25 1.31
N VAL A 13 -14.05 -7.26 1.41
CA VAL A 13 -13.82 -6.31 0.32
C VAL A 13 -12.92 -6.95 -0.74
N HIS A 14 -13.51 -7.32 -1.87
CA HIS A 14 -12.76 -7.83 -3.03
C HIS A 14 -12.00 -6.69 -3.72
N LYS A 15 -10.67 -6.81 -3.78
CA LYS A 15 -9.78 -5.85 -4.42
C LYS A 15 -9.14 -6.49 -5.63
N ILE A 16 -9.01 -5.72 -6.69
CA ILE A 16 -8.29 -6.15 -7.88
C ILE A 16 -6.90 -5.54 -7.88
N CYS A 17 -5.92 -6.29 -8.36
CA CYS A 17 -4.56 -5.82 -8.37
C CYS A 17 -4.40 -4.65 -9.34
N ARG A 18 -4.01 -3.48 -8.82
CA ARG A 18 -3.78 -2.27 -9.63
C ARG A 18 -2.87 -2.51 -10.83
N TRP A 19 -1.78 -3.26 -10.65
CA TRP A 19 -0.87 -3.53 -11.76
C TRP A 19 -1.59 -4.26 -12.90
N HIS A 20 -2.42 -5.27 -12.62
CA HIS A 20 -3.19 -5.95 -13.65
C HIS A 20 -4.20 -5.02 -14.34
N VAL A 21 -4.87 -4.14 -13.57
CA VAL A 21 -5.82 -3.16 -14.12
C VAL A 21 -5.11 -2.19 -15.07
N VAL A 22 -4.03 -1.56 -14.61
CA VAL A 22 -3.25 -0.61 -15.42
C VAL A 22 -2.61 -1.33 -16.61
N ASN A 23 -2.03 -2.52 -16.40
CA ASN A 23 -1.34 -3.28 -17.43
C ASN A 23 -2.28 -3.78 -18.54
N LYS A 24 -3.57 -4.00 -18.24
CA LYS A 24 -4.60 -4.31 -19.25
C LYS A 24 -4.72 -3.19 -20.29
N HIS A 25 -4.52 -1.94 -19.87
CA HIS A 25 -4.63 -0.75 -20.69
C HIS A 25 -3.27 -0.18 -21.12
N MET A 26 -2.18 -0.89 -20.81
CA MET A 26 -0.81 -0.41 -21.01
C MET A 26 -0.45 -0.04 -22.44
N PRO A 27 -0.91 -0.75 -23.50
CA PRO A 27 -0.62 -0.35 -24.87
C PRO A 27 -1.10 1.07 -25.18
N HIS A 28 -2.33 1.41 -24.78
CA HIS A 28 -2.88 2.75 -24.97
C HIS A 28 -2.21 3.78 -24.05
N LEU A 29 -2.00 3.43 -22.77
CA LEU A 29 -1.30 4.29 -21.83
C LEU A 29 0.13 4.60 -22.29
N THR A 30 0.82 3.66 -22.94
CA THR A 30 2.18 3.88 -23.47
C THR A 30 2.18 4.90 -24.60
N ASN A 31 1.13 4.91 -25.45
CA ASN A 31 0.96 5.96 -26.46
C ASN A 31 0.76 7.32 -25.80
N LEU A 32 -0.12 7.43 -24.80
CA LEU A 32 -0.31 8.67 -24.04
C LEU A 32 0.98 9.13 -23.34
N PHE A 33 1.74 8.19 -22.77
CA PHE A 33 3.04 8.47 -22.13
C PHE A 33 4.05 9.03 -23.13
N GLY A 34 4.04 8.53 -24.37
CA GLY A 34 4.87 9.05 -25.45
C GLY A 34 4.40 10.43 -25.95
N MET A 35 3.11 10.58 -26.21
CA MET A 35 2.51 11.82 -26.72
C MET A 35 2.72 13.00 -25.74
N TYR A 36 2.57 12.73 -24.45
CA TYR A 36 2.67 13.74 -23.40
C TYR A 36 3.96 13.62 -22.58
N ALA A 37 5.01 13.02 -23.13
CA ALA A 37 6.29 12.83 -22.45
C ALA A 37 6.88 14.15 -21.92
N LYS A 38 6.83 15.22 -22.72
CA LYS A 38 7.34 16.56 -22.35
C LYS A 38 6.60 17.21 -21.18
N LYS A 39 5.36 16.79 -20.91
CA LYS A 39 4.50 17.30 -19.83
C LYS A 39 4.51 16.38 -18.59
N ASN A 40 5.38 15.35 -18.57
CA ASN A 40 5.49 14.39 -17.48
C ASN A 40 4.18 13.67 -17.11
N PHE A 41 3.32 13.38 -18.11
CA PHE A 41 2.02 12.74 -17.86
C PHE A 41 2.13 11.42 -17.09
N LYS A 42 3.15 10.60 -17.38
CA LYS A 42 3.37 9.33 -16.68
C LYS A 42 3.50 9.51 -15.17
N ASP A 43 4.32 10.47 -14.74
CA ASP A 43 4.56 10.72 -13.32
C ASP A 43 3.32 11.32 -12.66
N LYS A 44 2.62 12.22 -13.35
CA LYS A 44 1.34 12.78 -12.88
C LYS A 44 0.26 11.70 -12.73
N PHE A 45 0.10 10.83 -13.73
CA PHE A 45 -0.84 9.71 -13.68
C PHE A 45 -0.56 8.80 -12.49
N TYR A 46 0.70 8.39 -12.28
CA TYR A 46 1.04 7.57 -11.11
C TYR A 46 0.92 8.35 -9.79
N SER A 47 1.16 9.67 -9.77
CA SER A 47 0.94 10.53 -8.61
C SER A 47 -0.54 10.50 -8.19
N VAL A 48 -1.46 10.71 -9.14
CA VAL A 48 -2.92 10.66 -8.90
C VAL A 48 -3.37 9.28 -8.39
N LEU A 49 -2.75 8.19 -8.86
CA LEU A 49 -3.09 6.85 -8.37
C LEU A 49 -2.51 6.49 -7.00
N ASN A 50 -1.45 7.17 -6.53
CA ASN A 50 -0.71 6.80 -5.32
C ASN A 50 -0.87 7.77 -4.15
N HIS A 51 -0.93 9.06 -4.42
CA HIS A 51 -0.81 10.09 -3.40
C HIS A 51 -2.12 10.44 -2.69
N PRO A 52 -3.29 10.52 -3.37
CA PRO A 52 -4.53 10.88 -2.71
C PRO A 52 -4.83 10.03 -1.48
N LEU A 53 -5.12 10.72 -0.38
CA LEU A 53 -5.44 10.09 0.90
C LEU A 53 -6.92 9.75 1.00
N THR A 54 -7.75 10.62 0.46
CA THR A 54 -9.21 10.51 0.49
C THR A 54 -9.79 10.33 -0.91
N PRO A 55 -11.01 9.75 -1.04
CA PRO A 55 -11.71 9.72 -2.31
C PRO A 55 -11.91 11.11 -2.91
N VAL A 56 -12.13 12.13 -2.08
CA VAL A 56 -12.33 13.52 -2.53
C VAL A 56 -11.07 14.07 -3.19
N GLU A 57 -9.90 13.90 -2.57
CA GLU A 57 -8.62 14.27 -3.18
C GLU A 57 -8.36 13.51 -4.47
N PHE A 58 -8.74 12.23 -4.53
CA PHE A 58 -8.59 11.44 -5.75
C PHE A 58 -9.46 11.99 -6.88
N GLU A 59 -10.74 12.27 -6.61
CA GLU A 59 -11.65 12.82 -7.62
C GLU A 59 -11.14 14.18 -8.15
N ALA A 60 -10.70 15.07 -7.26
CA ALA A 60 -10.11 16.35 -7.65
C ALA A 60 -8.86 16.16 -8.52
N ALA A 61 -7.88 15.37 -8.06
CA ALA A 61 -6.64 15.15 -8.77
C ALA A 61 -6.83 14.39 -10.10
N TRP A 62 -7.85 13.53 -10.18
CA TRP A 62 -8.21 12.83 -11.42
C TRP A 62 -8.84 13.78 -12.44
N GLN A 63 -9.75 14.66 -12.02
CA GLN A 63 -10.34 15.67 -12.91
C GLN A 63 -9.28 16.65 -13.42
N GLU A 64 -8.41 17.16 -12.54
CA GLU A 64 -7.29 18.03 -12.93
C GLU A 64 -6.38 17.37 -13.98
N LEU A 65 -6.10 16.07 -13.83
CA LEU A 65 -5.33 15.31 -14.82
C LEU A 65 -6.06 15.19 -16.16
N LEU A 66 -7.38 15.00 -16.17
CA LEU A 66 -8.13 14.93 -17.43
C LEU A 66 -8.18 16.30 -18.13
N ASP A 67 -8.36 17.37 -17.37
CA ASP A 67 -8.46 18.74 -17.87
C ASP A 67 -7.14 19.26 -18.43
N GLU A 68 -6.01 18.98 -17.76
CA GLU A 68 -4.70 19.45 -18.22
C GLU A 68 -4.28 18.84 -19.57
N PHE A 69 -4.76 17.62 -19.86
CA PHE A 69 -4.37 16.85 -21.04
C PHE A 69 -5.48 16.72 -22.09
N ASP A 70 -6.66 17.28 -21.83
CA ASP A 70 -7.87 17.20 -22.68
C ASP A 70 -8.30 15.75 -22.98
N LEU A 71 -8.34 14.92 -21.93
CA LEU A 71 -8.59 13.47 -22.02
C LEU A 71 -9.95 13.03 -21.45
N GLN A 72 -10.90 13.95 -21.27
CA GLN A 72 -12.22 13.66 -20.68
C GLN A 72 -13.03 12.64 -21.48
N LYS A 73 -12.75 12.51 -22.79
CA LYS A 73 -13.43 11.58 -23.71
C LYS A 73 -12.63 10.30 -23.99
N ASP A 74 -11.51 10.09 -23.29
CA ASP A 74 -10.68 8.91 -23.49
C ASP A 74 -11.34 7.67 -22.86
N GLY A 75 -11.77 6.72 -23.71
CA GLY A 75 -12.46 5.52 -23.24
C GLY A 75 -11.58 4.57 -22.39
N THR A 76 -10.25 4.68 -22.48
CA THR A 76 -9.36 3.89 -21.63
C THR A 76 -9.32 4.47 -20.21
N LEU A 77 -9.19 5.79 -20.08
CA LEU A 77 -9.23 6.46 -18.78
C LEU A 77 -10.60 6.34 -18.12
N ASP A 78 -11.69 6.39 -18.90
CA ASP A 78 -13.04 6.13 -18.39
C ASP A 78 -13.19 4.69 -17.84
N SER A 79 -12.68 3.70 -18.57
CA SER A 79 -12.67 2.30 -18.09
C SER A 79 -11.86 2.14 -16.80
N LEU A 80 -10.73 2.86 -16.64
CA LEU A 80 -9.95 2.85 -15.40
C LEU A 80 -10.75 3.51 -14.26
N TYR A 81 -11.35 4.66 -14.53
CA TYR A 81 -12.17 5.39 -13.57
C TYR A 81 -13.36 4.58 -13.06
N CYS A 82 -14.05 3.84 -13.94
CA CYS A 82 -15.17 2.97 -13.59
C CYS A 82 -14.79 1.90 -12.55
N GLN A 83 -13.53 1.44 -12.55
CA GLN A 83 -13.04 0.40 -11.64
C GLN A 83 -12.31 0.96 -10.40
N ARG A 84 -12.24 2.29 -10.24
CA ARG A 84 -11.38 2.95 -9.22
C ARG A 84 -11.58 2.43 -7.80
N GLN A 85 -12.81 2.15 -7.40
CA GLN A 85 -13.14 1.65 -6.05
C GLN A 85 -12.47 0.31 -5.72
N LEU A 86 -12.12 -0.48 -6.74
CA LEU A 86 -11.58 -1.83 -6.56
C LEU A 86 -10.04 -1.86 -6.49
N TYR A 87 -9.34 -0.80 -6.92
CA TYR A 87 -7.86 -0.80 -7.00
C TYR A 87 -7.17 0.48 -6.51
N VAL A 88 -7.87 1.60 -6.38
CA VAL A 88 -7.30 2.86 -5.90
C VAL A 88 -7.29 2.88 -4.38
N PRO A 89 -6.11 3.00 -3.73
CA PRO A 89 -6.00 2.91 -2.27
C PRO A 89 -6.90 3.87 -1.48
N ALA A 90 -7.13 5.09 -1.99
CA ALA A 90 -7.97 6.10 -1.36
C ALA A 90 -9.39 5.61 -1.01
N TYR A 91 -9.91 4.63 -1.75
CA TYR A 91 -11.26 4.08 -1.56
C TYR A 91 -11.37 2.97 -0.52
N PHE A 92 -10.25 2.43 -0.03
CA PHE A 92 -10.25 1.31 0.92
C PHE A 92 -9.14 1.42 1.97
N LYS A 93 -8.70 2.64 2.30
CA LYS A 93 -7.68 2.86 3.35
C LYS A 93 -8.14 2.46 4.74
N ASP A 94 -9.44 2.49 4.99
CA ASP A 94 -10.08 1.98 6.20
C ASP A 94 -9.95 0.46 6.35
N GLN A 95 -9.68 -0.26 5.26
CA GLN A 95 -9.54 -1.71 5.25
C GLN A 95 -8.09 -2.12 5.42
N TYR A 96 -7.82 -3.00 6.40
CA TYR A 96 -6.49 -3.59 6.56
C TYR A 96 -6.09 -4.40 5.32
N CYS A 97 -4.94 -4.06 4.75
CA CYS A 97 -4.39 -4.70 3.55
C CYS A 97 -3.02 -5.33 3.79
N GLY A 98 -2.41 -5.19 4.98
CA GLY A 98 -1.10 -5.78 5.29
C GLY A 98 -0.04 -5.47 4.24
N ARG A 99 -0.05 -4.24 3.69
CA ARG A 99 0.80 -3.74 2.59
C ARG A 99 0.60 -4.41 1.22
N MET A 100 -0.44 -5.22 1.05
CA MET A 100 -0.79 -5.86 -0.22
C MET A 100 -1.57 -4.91 -1.14
N ALA A 101 -0.92 -3.84 -1.60
CA ALA A 101 -1.52 -2.90 -2.56
C ALA A 101 -1.24 -3.27 -4.04
N SER A 102 -0.32 -4.21 -4.29
CA SER A 102 0.19 -4.51 -5.65
C SER A 102 0.51 -6.01 -5.85
N THR A 103 0.90 -6.39 -7.08
CA THR A 103 1.35 -7.73 -7.51
C THR A 103 2.64 -8.20 -6.86
N GLN A 104 3.29 -7.41 -6.00
CA GLN A 104 4.63 -7.71 -5.46
C GLN A 104 4.75 -9.14 -4.89
N ARG A 105 3.70 -9.67 -4.25
CA ARG A 105 3.67 -11.05 -3.74
C ARG A 105 3.53 -12.12 -4.82
N SER A 106 2.68 -11.90 -5.83
CA SER A 106 2.50 -12.84 -6.94
C SER A 106 3.70 -12.81 -7.89
N GLU A 107 4.26 -11.63 -8.17
CA GLU A 107 5.46 -11.48 -8.99
C GLU A 107 6.69 -12.07 -8.32
N SER A 108 6.89 -11.84 -7.02
CA SER A 108 7.98 -12.48 -6.26
C SER A 108 7.86 -14.01 -6.28
N SER A 109 6.66 -14.53 -6.02
CA SER A 109 6.42 -15.98 -6.07
C SER A 109 6.65 -16.56 -7.47
N ASN A 110 6.13 -15.89 -8.50
CA ASN A 110 6.33 -16.28 -9.90
C ASN A 110 7.81 -16.21 -10.30
N PHE A 111 8.54 -15.20 -9.84
CA PHE A 111 9.96 -15.05 -10.09
C PHE A 111 10.76 -16.18 -9.45
N VAL A 112 10.52 -16.48 -8.17
CA VAL A 112 11.19 -17.59 -7.48
C VAL A 112 10.87 -18.91 -8.16
N MET A 113 9.61 -19.14 -8.54
CA MET A 113 9.21 -20.34 -9.27
C MET A 113 9.99 -20.48 -10.59
N LYS A 114 9.99 -19.43 -11.42
CA LYS A 114 10.69 -19.41 -12.72
C LYS A 114 12.21 -19.45 -12.60
N LYS A 115 12.78 -18.94 -11.51
CA LYS A 115 14.23 -18.87 -11.32
C LYS A 115 14.80 -20.14 -10.69
N CYS A 116 14.07 -20.76 -9.77
CA CYS A 116 14.61 -21.83 -8.93
C CYS A 116 14.00 -23.21 -9.20
N PHE A 117 12.80 -23.29 -9.80
CA PHE A 117 12.03 -24.54 -9.86
C PHE A 117 11.66 -24.99 -11.27
N VAL A 118 11.37 -24.07 -12.19
CA VAL A 118 10.93 -24.40 -13.57
C VAL A 118 11.72 -23.63 -14.62
N ASN A 119 11.80 -24.21 -15.82
CA ASN A 119 12.36 -23.57 -17.01
C ASN A 119 11.46 -23.79 -18.23
N LYS A 120 11.80 -23.20 -19.37
CA LYS A 120 11.02 -23.30 -20.63
C LYS A 120 10.86 -24.74 -21.16
N HIS A 121 11.65 -25.69 -20.68
CA HIS A 121 11.62 -27.10 -21.08
C HIS A 121 10.94 -28.01 -20.04
N THR A 122 10.40 -27.45 -18.96
CA THR A 122 9.75 -28.23 -17.92
C THR A 122 8.38 -28.70 -18.39
N ALA A 123 8.26 -30.00 -18.66
CA ALA A 123 6.99 -30.61 -19.05
C ALA A 123 5.92 -30.45 -17.95
N LEU A 124 4.65 -30.34 -18.36
CA LEU A 124 3.52 -30.06 -17.46
C LEU A 124 3.39 -31.09 -16.32
N HIS A 125 3.61 -32.38 -16.59
CA HIS A 125 3.57 -33.42 -15.56
C HIS A 125 4.66 -33.24 -14.47
N ARG A 126 5.81 -32.64 -14.82
CA ARG A 126 6.89 -32.31 -13.87
C ARG A 126 6.64 -31.01 -13.15
N PHE A 127 5.89 -30.09 -13.76
CA PHE A 127 5.52 -28.81 -13.16
C PHE A 127 4.78 -29.00 -11.83
N ALA A 128 3.83 -29.94 -11.77
CA ALA A 128 3.10 -30.24 -10.54
C ALA A 128 4.04 -30.65 -9.39
N LYS A 129 5.02 -31.53 -9.66
CA LYS A 129 6.05 -31.91 -8.69
C LYS A 129 6.90 -30.70 -8.26
N LYS A 130 7.31 -29.87 -9.21
CA LYS A 130 8.07 -28.65 -8.92
C LYS A 130 7.28 -27.61 -8.11
N MET A 131 5.96 -27.54 -8.28
CA MET A 131 5.09 -26.72 -7.45
C MET A 131 5.06 -27.22 -6.00
N LEU A 132 5.00 -28.54 -5.78
CA LEU A 132 5.09 -29.11 -4.44
C LEU A 132 6.46 -28.83 -3.80
N ASP A 133 7.55 -28.99 -4.54
CA ASP A 133 8.90 -28.66 -4.07
C ASP A 133 9.00 -27.18 -3.67
N PHE A 134 8.42 -26.28 -4.47
CA PHE A 134 8.34 -24.85 -4.18
C PHE A 134 7.55 -24.58 -2.90
N MET A 135 6.35 -25.15 -2.76
CA MET A 135 5.53 -25.02 -1.55
C MET A 135 6.27 -25.52 -0.30
N HIS A 136 6.95 -26.66 -0.42
CA HIS A 136 7.76 -27.21 0.66
C HIS A 136 8.91 -26.27 1.04
N SER A 137 9.64 -25.73 0.05
CA SER A 137 10.69 -24.73 0.27
C SER A 137 10.16 -23.48 0.99
N ARG A 138 8.95 -23.02 0.65
CA ARG A 138 8.30 -21.88 1.34
C ARG A 138 7.98 -22.21 2.80
N LYS A 139 7.44 -23.40 3.06
CA LYS A 139 7.12 -23.86 4.42
C LYS A 139 8.38 -24.00 5.30
N MET A 140 9.48 -24.50 4.73
CA MET A 140 10.76 -24.59 5.44
C MET A 140 11.30 -23.22 5.85
N LYS A 141 11.25 -22.23 4.93
CA LYS A 141 11.64 -20.85 5.25
C LYS A 141 10.74 -20.21 6.31
N GLU A 142 9.44 -20.46 6.27
CA GLU A 142 8.51 -19.97 7.30
C GLU A 142 8.79 -20.59 8.66
N SER A 143 9.13 -21.89 8.70
CA SER A 143 9.54 -22.58 9.92
C SER A 143 10.84 -22.03 10.49
N GLU A 144 11.83 -21.73 9.64
CA GLU A 144 13.10 -21.12 10.02
C GLU A 144 12.88 -19.72 10.63
N GLU A 145 12.06 -18.88 9.98
CA GLU A 145 11.69 -17.55 10.51
C GLU A 145 10.92 -17.65 11.83
N SER A 146 10.02 -18.63 11.97
CA SER A 146 9.26 -18.86 13.21
C SER A 146 10.18 -19.27 14.35
N TYR A 147 11.12 -20.18 14.09
CA TYR A 147 12.13 -20.59 15.06
C TYR A 147 13.00 -19.40 15.50
N HIS A 148 13.47 -18.60 14.55
CA HIS A 148 14.22 -17.39 14.85
C HIS A 148 13.38 -16.34 15.60
N GLY A 149 12.06 -16.31 15.40
CA GLY A 149 11.12 -15.45 16.12
C GLY A 149 11.04 -15.72 17.64
N THR A 150 11.37 -16.93 18.09
CA THR A 150 11.32 -17.35 19.50
C THR A 150 12.45 -16.74 20.35
N SER A 151 13.55 -16.32 19.72
CA SER A 151 14.67 -15.70 20.44
C SER A 151 14.29 -14.33 20.99
N LYS A 152 14.77 -14.00 22.20
CA LYS A 152 14.58 -12.68 22.81
C LYS A 152 15.15 -11.60 21.89
N ARG A 153 14.35 -10.57 21.63
CA ARG A 153 14.73 -9.41 20.84
C ARG A 153 15.36 -8.35 21.71
N LEU A 154 16.43 -7.75 21.20
CA LEU A 154 16.98 -6.52 21.75
C LEU A 154 16.14 -5.37 21.20
N THR A 155 15.46 -4.65 22.09
CA THR A 155 14.80 -3.38 21.75
C THR A 155 15.84 -2.26 21.80
N ARG A 156 15.68 -1.24 20.95
CA ARG A 156 16.59 -0.08 20.95
C ARG A 156 16.35 0.80 22.16
N SER A 157 15.10 0.86 22.61
CA SER A 157 14.72 1.59 23.81
C SER A 157 14.06 0.68 24.84
N LYS A 158 13.84 1.25 26.04
CA LYS A 158 13.27 0.55 27.19
C LYS A 158 11.77 0.81 27.36
N TRP A 159 11.12 1.33 26.33
CA TRP A 159 9.69 1.62 26.40
C TRP A 159 8.89 0.32 26.52
N PRO A 160 7.94 0.22 27.48
CA PRO A 160 7.13 -0.99 27.67
C PRO A 160 6.39 -1.43 26.41
N PHE A 161 5.86 -0.48 25.63
CA PHE A 161 5.15 -0.78 24.39
C PHE A 161 6.08 -1.38 23.33
N GLU A 162 7.32 -0.92 23.21
CA GLU A 162 8.29 -1.46 22.26
C GLU A 162 8.65 -2.91 22.61
N ILE A 163 8.83 -3.20 23.89
CA ILE A 163 9.06 -4.57 24.38
C ILE A 163 7.86 -5.47 24.05
N GLN A 164 6.63 -4.98 24.24
CA GLN A 164 5.42 -5.72 23.91
C GLN A 164 5.30 -5.97 22.39
N VAL A 165 5.44 -4.93 21.57
CA VAL A 165 5.38 -5.02 20.10
C VAL A 165 6.48 -5.94 19.58
N SER A 166 7.68 -5.88 20.17
CA SER A 166 8.75 -6.81 19.83
C SER A 166 8.26 -8.24 19.93
N ARG A 167 7.56 -8.64 21.00
CA ARG A 167 7.10 -10.02 21.20
C ARG A 167 6.04 -10.45 20.19
N ILE A 168 5.15 -9.54 19.80
CA ILE A 168 4.00 -9.84 18.94
C ILE A 168 4.39 -9.86 17.45
N TYR A 169 5.25 -8.94 17.02
CA TYR A 169 5.54 -8.76 15.60
C TYR A 169 6.53 -9.81 15.08
N THR A 170 6.43 -10.15 13.79
CA THR A 170 7.50 -10.89 13.11
C THR A 170 8.75 -10.02 13.02
N ARG A 171 9.94 -10.62 12.85
CA ARG A 171 11.22 -9.89 12.81
C ARG A 171 11.22 -8.75 11.79
N ASN A 172 10.70 -9.00 10.60
CA ASN A 172 10.67 -8.00 9.53
C ASN A 172 9.70 -6.86 9.85
N VAL A 173 8.51 -7.17 10.39
CA VAL A 173 7.54 -6.15 10.78
C VAL A 173 8.05 -5.31 11.95
N PHE A 174 8.75 -5.92 12.92
CA PHE A 174 9.37 -5.19 14.02
C PHE A 174 10.47 -4.22 13.54
N LYS A 175 11.33 -4.63 12.60
CA LYS A 175 12.33 -3.71 12.01
C LYS A 175 11.69 -2.52 11.31
N ASP A 176 10.57 -2.75 10.61
CA ASP A 176 9.83 -1.66 9.98
C ASP A 176 9.19 -0.73 11.02
N PHE A 177 8.69 -1.29 12.12
CA PHE A 177 8.20 -0.51 13.25
C PHE A 177 9.30 0.34 13.88
N GLU A 178 10.48 -0.23 14.15
CA GLU A 178 11.64 0.53 14.67
C GLU A 178 12.03 1.68 13.73
N LYS A 179 12.01 1.44 12.42
CA LYS A 179 12.28 2.48 11.43
C LYS A 179 11.23 3.59 11.50
N LYS A 180 9.94 3.24 11.55
CA LYS A 180 8.86 4.22 11.67
C LYS A 180 8.91 5.01 12.98
N MET A 181 9.36 4.39 14.07
CA MET A 181 9.57 5.06 15.35
C MET A 181 10.70 6.10 15.29
N ILE A 182 11.67 5.92 14.40
CA ILE A 182 12.69 6.93 14.12
C ILE A 182 12.11 7.98 13.16
N ASP A 183 11.43 7.55 12.10
CA ASP A 183 10.85 8.47 11.11
C ASP A 183 9.78 9.40 11.74
N CYS A 184 9.11 8.97 12.81
CA CYS A 184 8.11 9.80 13.50
C CYS A 184 8.72 10.98 14.26
N THR A 185 10.02 10.95 14.61
CA THR A 185 10.69 12.09 15.27
C THR A 185 10.91 13.26 14.30
N ALA A 186 10.70 13.05 13.01
CA ALA A 186 10.75 14.09 11.99
C ALA A 186 9.44 14.88 11.86
N TYR A 187 8.41 14.60 12.68
CA TYR A 187 7.13 15.30 12.64
C TYR A 187 6.91 16.16 13.89
N ASP A 188 6.45 17.39 13.66
CA ASP A 188 5.99 18.31 14.69
C ASP A 188 4.46 18.19 14.86
N ILE A 189 3.99 18.36 16.08
CA ILE A 189 2.58 18.30 16.45
C ILE A 189 2.16 19.68 16.93
N GLU A 190 1.19 20.27 16.26
CA GLU A 190 0.57 21.55 16.60
C GLU A 190 -0.91 21.32 16.97
N ASP A 191 -1.43 22.11 17.91
CA ASP A 191 -2.87 22.07 18.22
C ASP A 191 -3.67 22.63 17.04
N ASN A 192 -4.81 22.03 16.71
CA ASN A 192 -5.70 22.57 15.69
C ASN A 192 -6.68 23.57 16.33
N PRO A 193 -6.52 24.89 16.15
CA PRO A 193 -7.37 25.89 16.79
C PRO A 193 -8.82 25.89 16.26
N ILE A 194 -9.13 25.15 15.20
CA ILE A 194 -10.43 25.19 14.49
C ILE A 194 -11.37 24.04 14.90
N GLU A 195 -10.84 22.87 15.30
CA GLU A 195 -11.64 21.65 15.55
C GLU A 195 -11.65 21.16 17.02
N GLY A 196 -11.15 21.95 17.98
CA GLY A 196 -11.24 21.68 19.43
C GLY A 196 -10.07 20.89 20.05
N GLU A 197 -10.11 20.68 21.39
CA GLU A 197 -9.00 20.15 22.23
C GLU A 197 -8.48 18.75 21.86
N THR A 198 -9.21 17.97 21.07
CA THR A 198 -8.82 16.60 20.69
C THR A 198 -8.22 16.48 19.28
N CYS A 199 -8.04 17.60 18.57
CA CYS A 199 -7.58 17.65 17.19
C CYS A 199 -6.19 18.26 17.09
N TYR A 200 -5.27 17.54 16.46
CA TYR A 200 -3.87 17.91 16.28
C TYR A 200 -3.52 17.94 14.79
N LEU A 201 -2.65 18.86 14.41
CA LEU A 201 -2.03 18.96 13.09
C LEU A 201 -0.61 18.42 13.18
N VAL A 202 -0.33 17.37 12.42
CA VAL A 202 0.99 16.75 12.36
C VAL A 202 1.67 17.15 11.06
N THR A 203 2.80 17.83 11.16
CA THR A 203 3.54 18.34 9.98
C THR A 203 4.97 17.83 9.99
N HIS A 204 5.53 17.55 8.81
CA HIS A 204 6.91 17.11 8.72
C HIS A 204 7.86 18.31 8.86
N THR A 205 8.86 18.20 9.75
CA THR A 205 9.88 19.24 10.04
C THR A 205 10.63 19.69 8.78
N ASN A 206 10.88 18.77 7.84
CA ASN A 206 11.51 19.08 6.57
C ASN A 206 10.45 19.22 5.46
N ARG A 207 10.06 20.46 5.16
CA ARG A 207 9.12 20.84 4.09
C ARG A 207 9.75 20.79 2.69
N SER A 208 10.53 19.75 2.40
CA SER A 208 11.13 19.58 1.07
C SER A 208 10.08 19.17 0.04
N SER A 209 10.02 19.90 -1.07
CA SER A 209 9.13 19.62 -2.22
C SER A 209 9.38 18.26 -2.90
N LYS A 210 10.45 17.54 -2.50
CA LYS A 210 10.78 16.19 -3.00
C LYS A 210 10.13 15.06 -2.19
N LEU A 211 9.58 15.35 -1.01
CA LEU A 211 8.83 14.35 -0.21
C LEU A 211 7.34 14.61 -0.36
N SER A 212 6.63 13.72 -1.06
CA SER A 212 5.16 13.76 -1.22
C SER A 212 4.41 13.87 0.13
N ARG A 213 4.95 13.25 1.20
CA ARG A 213 4.44 13.36 2.59
C ARG A 213 4.89 14.60 3.36
N GLY A 214 5.93 15.30 2.89
CA GLY A 214 6.45 16.53 3.51
C GLY A 214 5.66 17.79 3.14
N GLN A 215 4.69 17.65 2.23
CA GLN A 215 3.78 18.72 1.80
C GLN A 215 2.39 18.62 2.46
N HIS A 216 2.06 17.49 3.08
CA HIS A 216 0.76 17.27 3.70
C HIS A 216 0.82 17.57 5.20
N GLN A 217 -0.12 18.38 5.67
CA GLN A 217 -0.44 18.48 7.08
C GLN A 217 -1.47 17.41 7.39
N PHE A 218 -1.16 16.51 8.31
CA PHE A 218 -2.07 15.43 8.67
C PHE A 218 -2.94 15.82 9.85
N LYS A 219 -4.26 15.76 9.69
CA LYS A 219 -5.19 15.85 10.82
C LYS A 219 -5.21 14.56 11.63
N VAL A 220 -4.94 14.68 12.92
CA VAL A 220 -4.99 13.60 13.90
C VAL A 220 -6.01 13.95 14.97
N ARG A 221 -6.97 13.05 15.20
CA ARG A 221 -7.88 13.10 16.35
C ARG A 221 -7.40 12.12 17.40
N ALA A 222 -7.12 12.60 18.59
CA ALA A 222 -6.67 11.78 19.70
C ALA A 222 -7.58 12.00 20.90
N ASN A 223 -8.41 11.00 21.19
CA ASN A 223 -9.18 10.93 22.42
C ASN A 223 -8.35 10.15 23.45
N LYS A 224 -7.66 10.88 24.33
CA LYS A 224 -6.77 10.31 25.35
C LYS A 224 -7.53 9.53 26.41
N GLU A 225 -8.77 9.91 26.72
CA GLU A 225 -9.60 9.26 27.74
C GLU A 225 -10.04 7.86 27.29
N ASN A 226 -10.41 7.72 26.01
CA ASN A 226 -10.82 6.44 25.43
C ASN A 226 -9.66 5.64 24.83
N GLY A 227 -8.45 6.23 24.74
CA GLY A 227 -7.30 5.61 24.07
C GLY A 227 -7.46 5.47 22.56
N GLU A 228 -8.32 6.30 21.95
CA GLU A 228 -8.64 6.24 20.52
C GLU A 228 -7.86 7.28 19.72
N PHE A 229 -7.10 6.80 18.74
CA PHE A 229 -6.28 7.65 17.86
C PHE A 229 -6.67 7.43 16.40
N HIS A 230 -7.05 8.50 15.72
CA HIS A 230 -7.41 8.49 14.31
C HIS A 230 -6.57 9.48 13.54
N CYS A 231 -5.88 9.01 12.49
CA CYS A 231 -5.14 9.86 11.58
C CYS A 231 -5.78 9.80 10.20
N GLU A 232 -5.92 10.94 9.53
CA GLU A 232 -6.49 11.04 8.18
C GLU A 232 -5.75 10.17 7.15
N CYS A 233 -4.44 9.92 7.36
CA CYS A 233 -3.65 9.12 6.43
C CYS A 233 -4.06 7.64 6.42
N LYS A 234 -4.73 7.19 7.50
CA LYS A 234 -5.19 5.83 7.77
C LYS A 234 -4.11 4.75 7.59
N GLU A 235 -2.84 5.11 7.71
CA GLU A 235 -1.73 4.21 7.44
C GLU A 235 -1.69 3.05 8.42
N TRP A 236 -1.99 3.31 9.69
CA TRP A 236 -2.09 2.29 10.73
C TRP A 236 -3.22 1.30 10.43
N GLN A 237 -4.43 1.79 10.13
CA GLN A 237 -5.58 0.95 9.78
C GLN A 237 -5.29 0.10 8.53
N HIS A 238 -4.63 0.69 7.54
CA HIS A 238 -4.35 0.04 6.28
C HIS A 238 -3.20 -0.98 6.33
N THR A 239 -2.15 -0.71 7.11
CA THR A 239 -0.90 -1.49 7.08
C THR A 239 -0.53 -2.18 8.39
N GLY A 240 -1.14 -1.80 9.51
CA GLY A 240 -0.83 -2.30 10.85
C GLY A 240 0.55 -1.89 11.37
N THR A 241 1.19 -0.90 10.73
CA THR A 241 2.50 -0.37 11.09
C THR A 241 2.53 1.12 10.94
#